data_AF-A0A8F5VMC5-F1
#
_entry.id   AF-A0A8F5VMC5-F1
#
_cell.length_a   1.000
_cell.length_b   1.000
_cell.length_c   1.000
_cell.angle_alpha   90.00
_cell.angle_beta   90.00
_cell.angle_gamma   90.00
#
_symmetry.space_group_name_H-M   'P 1'
#
loop_
_entity.id
_entity.type
_entity.pdbx_description
1 polymer ?
#
loop_
_entity_poly.entity_id
_entity_poly.type
_entity_poly.pdbx_seq_one_letter_code
_entity_poly.pdbx_strand_id
1 'polypeptide(L)'
;MKKHVYTLIFILCILISGGSVQAAYSHIAVTDYQITPSVLMPEEKGIVTVTLSNTKTSGDTIPASLETGTNDEISESTGVFPSPVIDSVFLNGKKDIDVFAGNGQFEGQIGPGQSVQISFVIKAPPANGIYFAELLIRLRNQESIKYPIAVNVNTPISAVRQPALILSQSSSGPIRPGESFPVRISLTNRGVSQAKDITVRVKETGTSIAPLQTNAFHIEKLKQGEESSGEITFNTDTNVNPGIHKIPIEILYTTPDKGEIGTSETLSLDIRGEADVSLMSIETDPSRIMKNTPFDLVIRLDNSGTGDAEAVRAWITLPFLGNKEAFIGRIEPHNDAPAVFILDSGESGEYPYTLHVSYKDDWGEHERTENLTLTVQSPPDNTSSIILGILLLIGGFLGYRMWTRRGDV
;
A
#
# COMPACT_ATOMS: atom_id res chain seq x y z
N MET A 1 31.24 -74.82 37.14
CA MET A 1 30.41 -74.18 36.09
C MET A 1 31.13 -73.07 35.31
N LYS A 2 32.47 -73.14 35.11
CA LYS A 2 33.24 -72.11 34.38
C LYS A 2 33.78 -72.53 33.00
N LYS A 3 33.47 -73.76 32.54
CA LYS A 3 33.88 -74.27 31.21
C LYS A 3 32.79 -74.22 30.13
N HIS A 4 31.54 -73.90 30.47
CA HIS A 4 30.43 -73.82 29.50
C HIS A 4 30.05 -72.39 29.11
N VAL A 5 30.59 -71.36 29.79
CA VAL A 5 30.31 -69.96 29.46
C VAL A 5 31.12 -69.51 28.23
N TYR A 6 32.35 -70.01 28.04
CA TYR A 6 33.16 -69.69 26.87
C TYR A 6 32.70 -70.41 25.59
N THR A 7 32.14 -71.62 25.69
CA THR A 7 31.60 -72.35 24.54
C THR A 7 30.31 -71.72 24.01
N LEU A 8 29.49 -71.13 24.90
CA LEU A 8 28.27 -70.41 24.48
C LEU A 8 28.59 -69.06 23.83
N ILE A 9 29.66 -68.38 24.28
CA ILE A 9 30.13 -67.12 23.69
C ILE A 9 30.82 -67.35 22.33
N PHE A 10 31.47 -68.50 22.12
CA PHE A 10 32.08 -68.83 20.83
C PHE A 10 31.06 -69.27 19.77
N ILE A 11 29.92 -69.85 20.18
CA ILE A 11 28.83 -70.25 19.26
C ILE A 11 27.89 -69.06 18.95
N LEU A 12 27.82 -68.04 19.81
CA LEU A 12 27.07 -66.81 19.53
C LEU A 12 27.82 -65.83 18.60
N CYS A 13 29.14 -65.95 18.47
CA CYS A 13 29.95 -65.11 17.58
C CYS A 13 30.18 -65.67 16.16
N ILE A 14 29.71 -66.89 15.85
CA ILE A 14 29.92 -67.54 14.53
C ILE A 14 28.63 -67.58 13.66
N LEU A 15 27.53 -66.99 14.13
CA LEU A 15 26.28 -66.86 13.35
C LEU A 15 26.05 -65.45 12.77
N ILE A 16 27.07 -64.58 12.77
CA ILE A 16 27.06 -63.28 12.09
C ILE A 16 27.92 -63.32 10.79
N SER A 17 28.33 -64.51 10.34
CA SER A 17 28.98 -64.63 9.03
C SER A 17 27.94 -64.67 7.92
N GLY A 18 27.92 -63.61 7.12
CA GLY A 18 27.77 -63.77 5.67
C GLY A 18 26.33 -63.80 5.17
N GLY A 19 25.73 -62.63 5.18
CA GLY A 19 24.54 -62.33 4.41
C GLY A 19 24.21 -60.86 4.53
N SER A 20 25.13 -59.97 4.15
CA SER A 20 24.70 -58.64 3.73
C SER A 20 23.70 -58.86 2.59
N VAL A 21 22.42 -58.70 2.90
CA VAL A 21 21.42 -58.37 1.87
C VAL A 21 21.85 -56.99 1.39
N GLN A 22 22.71 -56.99 0.38
CA GLN A 22 23.11 -55.78 -0.29
C GLN A 22 21.84 -55.26 -0.96
N ALA A 23 21.22 -54.25 -0.37
CA ALA A 23 20.22 -53.45 -1.04
C ALA A 23 20.88 -52.96 -2.33
N ALA A 24 20.47 -53.52 -3.47
CA ALA A 24 20.89 -53.04 -4.76
C ALA A 24 20.29 -51.64 -4.90
N TYR A 25 21.10 -50.61 -4.68
CA TYR A 25 20.71 -49.25 -4.97
C TYR A 25 20.44 -49.16 -6.48
N SER A 26 19.16 -49.23 -6.87
CA SER A 26 18.76 -48.94 -8.24
C SER A 26 18.98 -47.46 -8.46
N HIS A 27 19.90 -47.11 -9.35
CA HIS A 27 20.21 -45.71 -9.67
C HIS A 27 19.18 -45.10 -10.63
N ILE A 28 18.04 -45.78 -10.85
CA ILE A 28 16.93 -45.31 -11.69
C ILE A 28 15.88 -44.70 -10.78
N ALA A 29 15.49 -43.47 -11.03
CA ALA A 29 14.42 -42.78 -10.32
C ALA A 29 13.43 -42.15 -11.29
N VAL A 30 12.18 -42.04 -10.85
CA VAL A 30 11.19 -41.17 -11.49
C VAL A 30 11.47 -39.75 -11.02
N THR A 31 11.94 -38.88 -11.91
CA THR A 31 12.30 -37.49 -11.57
C THR A 31 11.15 -36.53 -11.78
N ASP A 32 10.27 -36.83 -12.74
CA ASP A 32 9.12 -36.00 -13.06
C ASP A 32 8.02 -36.83 -13.73
N TYR A 33 6.78 -36.35 -13.64
CA TYR A 33 5.69 -36.82 -14.48
C TYR A 33 4.70 -35.69 -14.76
N GLN A 34 4.13 -35.68 -15.96
CA GLN A 34 3.15 -34.70 -16.40
C GLN A 34 1.91 -35.40 -16.97
N ILE A 35 0.74 -34.86 -16.68
CA ILE A 35 -0.54 -35.31 -17.25
C ILE A 35 -1.08 -34.23 -18.19
N THR A 36 -1.44 -34.61 -19.41
CA THR A 36 -2.00 -33.71 -20.42
C THR A 36 -3.38 -34.21 -20.87
N PRO A 37 -4.46 -33.42 -20.69
CA PRO A 37 -4.53 -32.17 -19.91
C PRO A 37 -4.27 -32.39 -18.40
N SER A 38 -3.89 -31.33 -17.68
CA SER A 38 -3.55 -31.38 -16.25
C SER A 38 -4.75 -31.70 -15.33
N VAL A 39 -5.96 -31.52 -15.83
CA VAL A 39 -7.21 -31.96 -15.23
C VAL A 39 -8.03 -32.66 -16.31
N LEU A 40 -8.43 -33.90 -16.06
CA LEU A 40 -9.27 -34.68 -16.97
C LEU A 40 -10.74 -34.53 -16.57
N MET A 41 -11.64 -34.40 -17.53
CA MET A 41 -13.07 -34.60 -17.30
C MET A 41 -13.37 -36.09 -17.09
N PRO A 42 -14.50 -36.45 -16.45
CA PRO A 42 -14.88 -37.86 -16.34
C PRO A 42 -14.97 -38.50 -17.71
N GLU A 43 -14.44 -39.71 -17.86
CA GLU A 43 -14.35 -40.46 -19.12
C GLU A 43 -13.44 -39.83 -20.21
N GLU A 44 -12.73 -38.74 -19.92
CA GLU A 44 -11.80 -38.10 -20.86
C GLU A 44 -10.50 -38.91 -21.01
N LYS A 45 -9.94 -38.90 -22.22
CA LYS A 45 -8.62 -39.49 -22.48
C LYS A 45 -7.51 -38.48 -22.23
N GLY A 46 -6.45 -38.92 -21.56
CA GLY A 46 -5.27 -38.12 -21.27
C GLY A 46 -3.97 -38.86 -21.59
N ILE A 47 -2.86 -38.12 -21.52
CA ILE A 47 -1.51 -38.66 -21.66
C ILE A 47 -0.77 -38.44 -20.35
N VAL A 48 -0.23 -39.51 -19.78
CA VAL A 48 0.72 -39.46 -18.66
C VAL A 48 2.12 -39.62 -19.23
N THR A 49 2.95 -38.59 -19.14
CA THR A 49 4.36 -38.63 -19.55
C THR A 49 5.22 -38.70 -18.30
N VAL A 50 6.04 -39.73 -18.17
CA VAL A 50 6.96 -39.95 -17.04
C VAL A 50 8.40 -39.77 -17.51
N THR A 51 9.19 -39.04 -16.73
CA THR A 51 10.64 -38.91 -16.93
C THR A 51 11.37 -39.85 -15.97
N LEU A 52 12.08 -40.82 -16.55
CA LEU A 52 12.99 -41.72 -15.82
C LEU A 52 14.42 -41.25 -16.00
N SER A 53 15.15 -41.09 -14.91
CA SER A 53 16.54 -40.64 -14.94
C SER A 53 17.47 -41.61 -14.23
N ASN A 54 18.69 -41.76 -14.75
CA ASN A 54 19.77 -42.40 -14.01
C ASN A 54 20.48 -41.37 -13.14
N THR A 55 20.33 -41.48 -11.83
CA THR A 55 20.85 -40.54 -10.82
C THR A 55 22.35 -40.70 -10.58
N LYS A 56 23.01 -41.65 -11.24
CA LYS A 56 24.46 -41.80 -11.17
C LYS A 56 25.14 -40.66 -11.94
N THR A 57 26.02 -39.93 -11.27
CA THR A 57 26.95 -38.99 -11.89
C THR A 57 28.12 -39.77 -12.47
N SER A 58 28.51 -39.47 -13.72
CA SER A 58 29.74 -40.00 -14.32
C SER A 58 30.94 -39.64 -13.43
N GLY A 59 31.41 -40.58 -12.61
CA GLY A 59 32.50 -40.36 -11.64
C GLY A 59 32.36 -41.06 -10.29
N ASP A 60 31.23 -41.71 -9.98
CA ASP A 60 31.05 -42.42 -8.69
C ASP A 60 31.96 -43.67 -8.63
N THR A 61 33.17 -43.50 -8.12
CA THR A 61 34.10 -44.55 -7.72
C THR A 61 33.82 -44.97 -6.28
N ILE A 62 33.73 -46.28 -6.04
CA ILE A 62 33.79 -46.79 -4.66
C ILE A 62 35.26 -46.79 -4.24
N PRO A 63 35.62 -46.28 -3.05
CA PRO A 63 36.94 -46.57 -2.49
C PRO A 63 36.98 -48.07 -2.14
N ALA A 64 37.80 -48.84 -2.85
CA ALA A 64 38.09 -50.21 -2.47
C ALA A 64 38.69 -50.23 -1.05
N SER A 65 38.18 -51.10 -0.18
CA SER A 65 38.78 -51.38 1.12
C SER A 65 40.24 -51.82 0.92
N LEU A 66 41.16 -51.09 1.57
CA LEU A 66 42.59 -51.39 1.58
C LEU A 66 42.82 -52.79 2.18
N GLU A 67 43.21 -53.74 1.35
CA GLU A 67 43.97 -54.91 1.80
C GLU A 67 45.44 -54.69 1.47
N THR A 68 46.24 -54.68 2.53
CA THR A 68 47.70 -54.50 2.51
C THR A 68 48.37 -55.72 1.87
N GLY A 69 48.99 -55.53 0.70
CA GLY A 69 49.81 -56.54 0.04
C GLY A 69 50.90 -55.89 -0.81
N THR A 70 52.14 -56.30 -0.58
CA THR A 70 53.37 -55.79 -1.17
C THR A 70 53.52 -56.09 -2.66
N ASN A 71 53.98 -55.08 -3.43
CA ASN A 71 54.65 -55.14 -4.73
C ASN A 71 53.92 -55.84 -5.89
N ASP A 72 53.25 -55.06 -6.74
CA ASP A 72 53.43 -54.98 -8.21
C ASP A 72 52.27 -54.18 -8.82
N GLU A 73 52.58 -53.42 -9.87
CA GLU A 73 51.68 -52.67 -10.79
C GLU A 73 50.27 -52.30 -10.28
N ILE A 74 50.09 -51.00 -10.03
CA ILE A 74 48.76 -50.40 -9.80
C ILE A 74 48.03 -50.36 -11.16
N SER A 75 47.38 -51.45 -11.52
CA SER A 75 46.26 -51.42 -12.45
C SER A 75 44.99 -51.15 -11.64
N GLU A 76 44.51 -49.91 -11.67
CA GLU A 76 43.14 -49.60 -11.27
C GLU A 76 42.19 -50.33 -12.23
N SER A 77 41.75 -51.54 -11.86
CA SER A 77 40.60 -52.17 -12.48
C SER A 77 39.37 -51.35 -12.14
N THR A 78 39.04 -50.37 -12.99
CA THR A 78 37.82 -49.58 -12.89
C THR A 78 36.62 -50.51 -13.03
N GLY A 79 36.02 -50.89 -11.90
CA GLY A 79 34.78 -51.64 -11.89
C GLY A 79 33.65 -50.77 -12.42
N VAL A 80 33.40 -50.82 -13.73
CA VAL A 80 32.19 -50.23 -14.33
C VAL A 80 31.01 -51.04 -13.82
N PHE A 81 30.26 -50.51 -12.84
CA PHE A 81 28.92 -51.03 -12.60
C PHE A 81 28.11 -50.82 -13.89
N PRO A 82 27.60 -51.88 -14.51
CA PRO A 82 26.74 -51.71 -15.68
C PRO A 82 25.52 -50.89 -15.28
N SER A 83 25.15 -49.91 -16.11
CA SER A 83 23.88 -49.20 -15.94
C SER A 83 22.75 -50.23 -15.83
N PRO A 84 21.84 -50.10 -14.85
CA PRO A 84 20.77 -51.05 -14.67
C PRO A 84 19.93 -51.13 -15.96
N VAL A 85 19.64 -52.36 -16.39
CA VAL A 85 18.82 -52.61 -17.58
C VAL A 85 17.36 -52.60 -17.17
N ILE A 86 16.57 -51.75 -17.81
CA ILE A 86 15.12 -51.75 -17.66
C ILE A 86 14.56 -52.79 -18.63
N ASP A 87 13.92 -53.84 -18.10
CA ASP A 87 13.27 -54.88 -18.91
C ASP A 87 11.91 -54.38 -19.42
N SER A 88 11.20 -53.56 -18.64
CA SER A 88 9.93 -52.96 -19.06
C SER A 88 9.42 -51.89 -18.08
N VAL A 89 8.58 -51.00 -18.61
CA VAL A 89 7.84 -50.00 -17.83
C VAL A 89 6.34 -50.15 -18.09
N PHE A 90 5.55 -50.25 -17.03
CA PHE A 90 4.11 -50.43 -17.08
C PHE A 90 3.39 -49.43 -16.18
N LEU A 91 2.28 -48.88 -16.65
CA LEU A 91 1.33 -48.13 -15.84
C LEU A 91 0.13 -49.01 -15.52
N ASN A 92 -0.10 -49.25 -14.22
CA ASN A 92 -1.25 -49.97 -13.71
C ASN A 92 -2.26 -48.99 -13.12
N GLY A 93 -3.43 -48.83 -13.74
CA GLY A 93 -4.49 -47.95 -13.26
C GLY A 93 -5.32 -48.48 -12.08
N LYS A 94 -4.91 -49.58 -11.43
CA LYS A 94 -5.53 -50.16 -10.22
C LYS A 94 -7.06 -50.38 -10.30
N LYS A 95 -7.58 -50.65 -11.50
CA LYS A 95 -9.02 -50.81 -11.86
C LYS A 95 -9.81 -49.50 -11.99
N ASP A 96 -9.26 -48.38 -11.54
CA ASP A 96 -9.93 -47.09 -11.61
C ASP A 96 -9.60 -46.32 -12.90
N ILE A 97 -8.43 -46.56 -13.48
CA ILE A 97 -7.94 -45.88 -14.68
C ILE A 97 -7.67 -46.91 -15.78
N ASP A 98 -8.26 -46.70 -16.94
CA ASP A 98 -8.00 -47.55 -18.11
C ASP A 98 -6.73 -47.07 -18.83
N VAL A 99 -5.77 -47.95 -19.05
CA VAL A 99 -4.51 -47.66 -19.77
C VAL A 99 -4.57 -48.30 -21.16
N PHE A 100 -4.60 -47.49 -22.22
CA PHE A 100 -4.79 -47.92 -23.61
C PHE A 100 -3.47 -48.16 -24.36
N ALA A 101 -2.42 -47.39 -24.06
CA ALA A 101 -1.14 -47.46 -24.76
C ALA A 101 0.02 -47.00 -23.88
N GLY A 102 1.26 -47.33 -24.29
CA GLY A 102 2.49 -46.94 -23.59
C GLY A 102 3.15 -48.06 -22.78
N ASN A 103 2.37 -49.07 -22.37
CA ASN A 103 2.88 -50.22 -21.62
C ASN A 103 3.89 -51.04 -22.43
N GLY A 104 5.07 -51.27 -21.86
CA GLY A 104 6.15 -52.05 -22.48
C GLY A 104 6.89 -51.36 -23.63
N GLN A 105 6.69 -50.04 -23.84
CA GLN A 105 7.35 -49.31 -24.94
C GLN A 105 8.84 -49.02 -24.71
N PHE A 106 9.33 -49.18 -23.48
CA PHE A 106 10.73 -48.95 -23.15
C PHE A 106 11.38 -50.20 -22.56
N GLU A 107 12.43 -50.66 -23.23
CA GLU A 107 13.38 -51.68 -22.78
C GLU A 107 14.79 -51.18 -23.15
N GLY A 108 15.73 -51.23 -22.20
CA GLY A 108 17.09 -50.79 -22.45
C GLY A 108 17.80 -50.19 -21.24
N GLN A 109 18.95 -49.56 -21.50
CA GLN A 109 19.77 -48.91 -20.46
C GLN A 109 19.62 -47.39 -20.55
N ILE A 110 19.56 -46.74 -19.39
CA ILE A 110 19.69 -45.28 -19.28
C ILE A 110 21.12 -44.98 -18.83
N GLY A 111 21.90 -44.29 -19.66
CA GLY A 111 23.27 -43.91 -19.32
C GLY A 111 23.36 -43.00 -18.09
N PRO A 112 24.50 -42.92 -17.39
CA PRO A 112 24.67 -42.03 -16.23
C PRO A 112 24.31 -40.58 -16.57
N GLY A 113 23.48 -39.93 -15.74
CA GLY A 113 22.98 -38.58 -15.96
C GLY A 113 21.99 -38.41 -17.12
N GLN A 114 21.64 -39.48 -17.84
CA GLN A 114 20.65 -39.43 -18.92
C GLN A 114 19.24 -39.60 -18.38
N SER A 115 18.26 -39.11 -19.16
CA SER A 115 16.83 -39.27 -18.88
C SER A 115 16.07 -39.73 -20.12
N VAL A 116 14.99 -40.47 -19.91
CA VAL A 116 14.06 -40.87 -20.97
C VAL A 116 12.63 -40.53 -20.57
N GLN A 117 11.84 -40.08 -21.54
CA GLN A 117 10.42 -39.83 -21.36
C GLN A 117 9.59 -40.97 -21.94
N ILE A 118 8.60 -41.43 -21.17
CA ILE A 118 7.70 -42.51 -21.55
C ILE A 118 6.28 -42.01 -21.39
N SER A 119 5.46 -42.14 -22.43
CA SER A 119 4.08 -41.65 -22.43
C SER A 119 3.06 -42.79 -22.46
N PHE A 120 2.05 -42.69 -21.60
CA PHE A 120 0.94 -43.62 -21.49
C PHE A 120 -0.38 -42.94 -21.83
N VAL A 121 -1.19 -43.55 -22.69
CA VAL A 121 -2.53 -43.06 -22.99
C VAL A 121 -3.50 -43.68 -21.99
N ILE A 122 -4.19 -42.85 -21.22
CA ILE A 122 -5.15 -43.27 -20.19
C ILE A 122 -6.54 -42.73 -20.48
N LYS A 123 -7.57 -43.30 -19.83
CA LYS A 123 -8.90 -42.72 -19.74
C LYS A 123 -9.30 -42.60 -18.26
N ALA A 124 -9.81 -41.44 -17.91
CA ALA A 124 -10.29 -41.15 -16.56
C ALA A 124 -11.56 -41.96 -16.22
N PRO A 125 -11.76 -42.33 -14.95
CA PRO A 125 -13.01 -42.90 -14.44
C PRO A 125 -14.21 -41.94 -14.60
N PRO A 126 -15.45 -42.46 -14.43
CA PRO A 126 -16.68 -41.68 -14.58
C PRO A 126 -17.02 -40.81 -13.36
N ALA A 127 -16.37 -41.01 -12.22
CA ALA A 127 -16.60 -40.22 -11.02
C ALA A 127 -15.51 -39.17 -10.82
N ASN A 128 -15.89 -38.01 -10.28
CA ASN A 128 -14.94 -36.97 -9.92
C ASN A 128 -14.08 -37.43 -8.73
N GLY A 129 -12.78 -37.18 -8.78
CA GLY A 129 -11.87 -37.58 -7.71
C GLY A 129 -10.39 -37.48 -8.07
N ILE A 130 -9.53 -37.75 -7.08
CA ILE A 130 -8.11 -37.97 -7.27
C ILE A 130 -7.87 -39.47 -7.25
N TYR A 131 -7.36 -40.02 -8.34
CA TYR A 131 -7.11 -41.44 -8.54
C TYR A 131 -5.60 -41.71 -8.61
N PHE A 132 -5.15 -42.88 -8.15
CA PHE A 132 -3.73 -43.21 -8.12
C PHE A 132 -3.42 -44.38 -9.06
N ALA A 133 -2.78 -44.09 -10.18
CA ALA A 133 -2.12 -45.12 -10.98
C ALA A 133 -0.78 -45.52 -10.35
N GLU A 134 -0.30 -46.72 -10.63
CA GLU A 134 0.98 -47.22 -10.15
C GLU A 134 1.87 -47.55 -11.34
N LEU A 135 2.95 -46.79 -11.48
CA LEU A 135 4.01 -47.07 -12.43
C LEU A 135 4.91 -48.18 -11.87
N LEU A 136 5.10 -49.23 -12.64
CA LEU A 136 5.93 -50.39 -12.34
C LEU A 136 7.10 -50.43 -13.31
N ILE A 137 8.32 -50.22 -12.81
CA ILE A 137 9.56 -50.30 -13.58
C ILE A 137 10.24 -51.61 -13.21
N ARG A 138 10.31 -52.54 -14.16
CA ARG A 138 10.99 -53.83 -13.96
C ARG A 138 12.45 -53.71 -14.38
N LEU A 139 13.32 -53.99 -13.43
CA LEU A 139 14.78 -53.95 -13.61
C LEU A 139 15.32 -55.37 -13.70
N ARG A 140 16.30 -55.58 -14.59
CA ARG A 140 16.93 -56.88 -14.78
C ARG A 140 17.72 -57.28 -13.54
N ASN A 141 17.42 -58.46 -13.00
CA ASN A 141 18.07 -59.02 -11.82
C ASN A 141 17.99 -58.11 -10.57
N GLN A 142 16.99 -57.22 -10.50
CA GLN A 142 16.77 -56.29 -9.39
C GLN A 142 15.28 -56.23 -9.02
N GLU A 143 14.98 -55.67 -7.85
CA GLU A 143 13.59 -55.41 -7.47
C GLU A 143 12.93 -54.38 -8.40
N SER A 144 11.63 -54.53 -8.63
CA SER A 144 10.87 -53.57 -9.44
C SER A 144 10.56 -52.32 -8.63
N ILE A 145 10.73 -51.14 -9.24
CA ILE A 145 10.36 -49.87 -8.63
C ILE A 145 8.87 -49.64 -8.85
N LYS A 146 8.16 -49.24 -7.79
CA LYS A 146 6.76 -48.84 -7.85
C LYS A 146 6.64 -47.35 -7.53
N TYR A 147 5.96 -46.59 -8.39
CA TYR A 147 5.78 -45.15 -8.20
C TYR A 147 4.30 -44.75 -8.39
N PRO A 148 3.66 -44.13 -7.38
CA PRO A 148 2.28 -43.69 -7.50
C PRO A 148 2.17 -42.39 -8.34
N ILE A 149 1.26 -42.38 -9.31
CA ILE A 149 0.94 -41.23 -10.16
C ILE A 149 -0.49 -40.79 -9.84
N ALA A 150 -0.64 -39.55 -9.35
CA ALA A 150 -1.94 -38.98 -9.04
C ALA A 150 -2.59 -38.40 -10.31
N VAL A 151 -3.80 -38.85 -10.63
CA VAL A 151 -4.60 -38.41 -11.78
C VAL A 151 -5.83 -37.67 -11.26
N ASN A 152 -5.97 -36.41 -11.66
CA ASN A 152 -7.08 -35.56 -11.26
C ASN A 152 -8.24 -35.64 -12.26
N VAL A 153 -9.40 -36.05 -11.79
CA VAL A 153 -10.63 -36.12 -12.57
C VAL A 153 -11.62 -35.07 -12.07
N ASN A 154 -11.71 -33.96 -12.81
CA ASN A 154 -12.70 -32.90 -12.64
C ASN A 154 -12.85 -32.43 -11.18
N THR A 155 -11.75 -32.49 -10.42
CA THR A 155 -11.64 -31.79 -9.15
C THR A 155 -10.84 -30.52 -9.37
N PRO A 156 -11.27 -29.38 -8.83
CA PRO A 156 -10.48 -28.17 -8.90
C PRO A 156 -9.25 -28.35 -7.99
N ILE A 157 -8.15 -28.88 -8.52
CA ILE A 157 -6.84 -28.90 -7.81
C ILE A 157 -6.22 -27.49 -7.71
N SER A 158 -7.01 -26.44 -7.90
CA SER A 158 -6.70 -25.08 -7.47
C SER A 158 -7.93 -24.27 -7.09
N ALA A 159 -8.89 -24.87 -6.37
CA ALA A 159 -9.42 -24.12 -5.23
C ALA A 159 -8.31 -24.13 -4.18
N VAL A 160 -7.24 -23.34 -4.41
CA VAL A 160 -6.19 -23.20 -3.42
C VAL A 160 -6.93 -22.79 -2.16
N ARG A 161 -6.83 -23.61 -1.12
CA ARG A 161 -7.46 -23.27 0.15
C ARG A 161 -6.68 -22.10 0.72
N GLN A 162 -6.93 -20.91 0.20
CA GLN A 162 -6.24 -19.68 0.56
C GLN A 162 -7.16 -18.85 1.44
N PRO A 163 -6.60 -18.14 2.42
CA PRO A 163 -7.29 -17.05 3.04
C PRO A 163 -7.48 -15.94 1.99
N ALA A 164 -8.56 -15.18 2.15
CA ALA A 164 -8.80 -13.97 1.37
C ALA A 164 -9.09 -12.88 2.39
N LEU A 165 -8.03 -12.18 2.80
CA LEU A 165 -8.11 -11.15 3.83
C LEU A 165 -8.59 -9.86 3.17
N ILE A 166 -9.78 -9.40 3.55
CA ILE A 166 -10.38 -8.17 3.08
C ILE A 166 -10.29 -7.15 4.20
N LEU A 167 -9.70 -6.00 3.87
CA LEU A 167 -9.61 -4.86 4.77
C LEU A 167 -10.86 -3.99 4.65
N SER A 168 -11.37 -3.53 5.78
CA SER A 168 -12.38 -2.49 5.89
C SER A 168 -11.94 -1.46 6.93
N GLN A 169 -12.44 -0.24 6.80
CA GLN A 169 -12.21 0.83 7.78
C GLN A 169 -13.56 1.29 8.33
N SER A 170 -13.57 1.65 9.62
CA SER A 170 -14.69 2.43 10.14
C SER A 170 -14.69 3.81 9.51
N SER A 171 -15.87 4.43 9.34
CA SER A 171 -15.95 5.80 8.83
C SER A 171 -15.27 6.75 9.82
N SER A 172 -14.01 7.09 9.55
CA SER A 172 -13.45 8.36 9.99
C SER A 172 -14.27 9.43 9.28
N GLY A 173 -14.92 10.33 10.02
CA GLY A 173 -15.53 11.51 9.41
C GLY A 173 -14.47 12.36 8.68
N PRO A 174 -14.86 13.53 8.14
CA PRO A 174 -13.88 14.47 7.61
C PRO A 174 -12.85 14.83 8.68
N ILE A 175 -11.59 14.88 8.29
CA ILE A 175 -10.43 15.13 9.16
C ILE A 175 -9.94 16.55 8.93
N ARG A 176 -9.64 17.28 10.01
CA ARG A 176 -9.03 18.61 9.94
C ARG A 176 -7.50 18.49 9.81
N PRO A 177 -6.86 19.24 8.89
CA PRO A 177 -5.40 19.38 8.86
C PRO A 177 -4.81 19.75 10.22
N GLY A 178 -3.70 19.13 10.60
CA GLY A 178 -3.00 19.40 11.87
C GLY A 178 -3.53 18.61 13.07
N GLU A 179 -4.61 17.85 12.92
CA GLU A 179 -5.17 17.03 14.00
C GLU A 179 -4.71 15.57 13.92
N SER A 180 -4.73 14.91 15.09
CA SER A 180 -4.56 13.47 15.22
C SER A 180 -5.91 12.78 15.35
N PHE A 181 -6.11 11.68 14.62
CA PHE A 181 -7.38 10.96 14.56
C PHE A 181 -7.17 9.43 14.58
N PRO A 182 -7.96 8.68 15.35
CA PRO A 182 -7.92 7.23 15.36
C PRO A 182 -8.66 6.64 14.16
N VAL A 183 -8.04 5.69 13.46
CA VAL A 183 -8.66 4.91 12.40
C VAL A 183 -8.76 3.46 12.82
N ARG A 184 -10.00 2.97 12.97
CA ARG A 184 -10.26 1.56 13.24
C ARG A 184 -10.28 0.77 11.94
N ILE A 185 -9.33 -0.15 11.82
CA ILE A 185 -9.12 -1.03 10.67
C ILE A 185 -9.62 -2.42 11.05
N SER A 186 -10.52 -2.99 10.26
CA SER A 186 -11.03 -4.34 10.45
C SER A 186 -10.59 -5.23 9.30
N LEU A 187 -10.20 -6.46 9.62
CA LEU A 187 -9.75 -7.44 8.66
C LEU A 187 -10.66 -8.66 8.76
N THR A 188 -11.27 -9.03 7.64
CA THR A 188 -12.16 -10.19 7.55
C THR A 188 -11.57 -11.23 6.62
N ASN A 189 -11.52 -12.50 7.04
CA ASN A 189 -11.11 -13.58 6.15
C ASN A 189 -12.33 -14.15 5.40
N ARG A 190 -12.49 -13.78 4.13
CA ARG A 190 -13.52 -14.32 3.22
C ARG A 190 -13.03 -15.54 2.43
N GLY A 191 -11.81 -15.99 2.67
CA GLY A 191 -11.25 -17.18 2.03
C GLY A 191 -11.77 -18.47 2.64
N VAL A 192 -11.17 -19.58 2.22
CA VAL A 192 -11.58 -20.93 2.65
C VAL A 192 -10.60 -21.58 3.64
N SER A 193 -9.42 -20.99 3.85
CA SER A 193 -8.46 -21.44 4.87
C SER A 193 -8.13 -20.35 5.88
N GLN A 194 -7.53 -20.77 6.99
CA GLN A 194 -7.09 -19.89 8.06
C GLN A 194 -5.77 -19.19 7.69
N ALA A 195 -5.68 -17.89 8.00
CA ALA A 195 -4.43 -17.16 8.03
C ALA A 195 -3.86 -17.15 9.46
N LYS A 196 -2.54 -17.21 9.59
CA LYS A 196 -1.81 -17.12 10.87
C LYS A 196 -0.76 -16.02 10.82
N ASP A 197 -0.31 -15.60 11.99
CA ASP A 197 0.76 -14.62 12.19
C ASP A 197 0.56 -13.37 11.33
N ILE A 198 -0.65 -12.82 11.35
CA ILE A 198 -1.05 -11.73 10.48
C ILE A 198 -0.48 -10.43 11.05
N THR A 199 0.28 -9.70 10.24
CA THR A 199 0.80 -8.38 10.56
C THR A 199 0.21 -7.38 9.59
N VAL A 200 -0.56 -6.43 10.10
CA VAL A 200 -1.12 -5.32 9.34
C VAL A 200 -0.26 -4.10 9.61
N ARG A 201 0.32 -3.49 8.56
CA ARG A 201 1.27 -2.39 8.67
C ARG A 201 0.96 -1.29 7.65
N VAL A 202 1.01 -0.05 8.09
CA VAL A 202 0.96 1.12 7.22
C VAL A 202 2.28 1.22 6.45
N LYS A 203 2.21 1.22 5.11
CA LYS A 203 3.36 1.57 4.28
C LYS A 203 3.57 3.07 4.31
N GLU A 204 4.81 3.51 4.18
CA GLU A 204 5.17 4.93 4.26
C GLU A 204 4.38 5.75 3.23
N THR A 205 3.68 6.78 3.71
CA THR A 205 2.63 7.52 2.97
C THR A 205 3.04 8.93 2.56
N GLY A 206 4.34 9.24 2.65
CA GLY A 206 4.88 10.60 2.47
C GLY A 206 5.04 11.32 3.79
N THR A 207 5.22 12.65 3.74
CA THR A 207 5.55 13.47 4.91
C THR A 207 4.33 14.04 5.63
N SER A 208 3.21 14.25 4.94
CA SER A 208 2.08 15.02 5.48
C SER A 208 1.05 14.23 6.29
N ILE A 209 1.10 12.89 6.21
CA ILE A 209 0.22 12.00 6.98
C ILE A 209 1.06 10.82 7.44
N ALA A 210 1.07 10.55 8.75
CA ALA A 210 1.84 9.46 9.32
C ALA A 210 1.16 8.88 10.57
N PRO A 211 1.39 7.60 10.90
CA PRO A 211 1.00 7.04 12.19
C PRO A 211 1.74 7.76 13.33
N LEU A 212 1.00 8.16 14.37
CA LEU A 212 1.55 8.94 15.49
C LEU A 212 2.41 8.10 16.45
N GLN A 213 2.02 6.84 16.68
CA GLN A 213 2.66 5.97 17.67
C GLN A 213 3.09 4.64 17.04
N THR A 214 2.12 3.75 16.79
CA THR A 214 2.36 2.48 16.11
C THR A 214 1.89 2.56 14.67
N ASN A 215 2.67 2.00 13.76
CA ASN A 215 2.30 1.84 12.35
C ASN A 215 1.82 0.42 12.02
N ALA A 216 1.77 -0.48 13.01
CA ALA A 216 1.40 -1.87 12.79
C ALA A 216 0.67 -2.48 13.99
N PHE A 217 -0.12 -3.51 13.72
CA PHE A 217 -0.69 -4.39 14.74
C PHE A 217 -0.68 -5.84 14.27
N HIS A 218 -0.72 -6.75 15.23
CA HIS A 218 -0.62 -8.18 15.01
C HIS A 218 -1.93 -8.89 15.36
N ILE A 219 -2.31 -9.86 14.54
CA ILE A 219 -3.44 -10.77 14.77
C ILE A 219 -2.89 -12.20 14.69
N GLU A 220 -3.01 -12.96 15.78
CA GLU A 220 -2.47 -14.32 15.89
C GLU A 220 -3.01 -15.25 14.79
N LYS A 221 -4.32 -15.20 14.54
CA LYS A 221 -4.99 -16.03 13.54
C LYS A 221 -6.34 -15.47 13.15
N LEU A 222 -6.78 -15.79 11.94
CA LEU A 222 -8.11 -15.45 11.45
C LEU A 222 -8.72 -16.62 10.65
N LYS A 223 -9.75 -17.25 11.20
CA LYS A 223 -10.48 -18.36 10.55
C LYS A 223 -11.40 -17.86 9.44
N GLN A 224 -11.90 -18.78 8.63
CA GLN A 224 -12.91 -18.45 7.61
C GLN A 224 -14.12 -17.76 8.26
N GLY A 225 -14.49 -16.60 7.71
CA GLY A 225 -15.60 -15.78 8.17
C GLY A 225 -15.34 -14.95 9.43
N GLU A 226 -14.17 -15.09 10.06
CA GLU A 226 -13.80 -14.34 11.26
C GLU A 226 -13.33 -12.93 10.88
N GLU A 227 -13.62 -11.98 11.77
CA GLU A 227 -13.19 -10.59 11.68
C GLU A 227 -12.39 -10.21 12.94
N SER A 228 -11.31 -9.47 12.75
CA SER A 228 -10.54 -8.87 13.84
C SER A 228 -10.22 -7.42 13.49
N SER A 229 -10.23 -6.53 14.49
CA SER A 229 -9.98 -5.11 14.29
C SER A 229 -8.81 -4.61 15.12
N GLY A 230 -8.04 -3.69 14.56
CA GLY A 230 -7.04 -2.88 15.25
C GLY A 230 -7.33 -1.39 15.07
N GLU A 231 -6.65 -0.56 15.84
CA GLU A 231 -6.73 0.89 15.73
C GLU A 231 -5.34 1.46 15.51
N ILE A 232 -5.23 2.40 14.56
CA ILE A 232 -4.01 3.15 14.29
C ILE A 232 -4.38 4.63 14.35
N THR A 233 -3.69 5.38 15.22
CA THR A 233 -3.82 6.83 15.28
C THR A 233 -2.90 7.47 14.25
N PHE A 234 -3.49 8.24 13.35
CA PHE A 234 -2.75 9.03 12.37
C PHE A 234 -2.64 10.48 12.85
N ASN A 235 -1.58 11.14 12.42
CA ASN A 235 -1.39 12.58 12.53
C ASN A 235 -1.27 13.19 11.14
N THR A 236 -1.75 14.42 10.98
CA THR A 236 -1.65 15.19 9.74
C THR A 236 -0.86 16.47 9.98
N ASP A 237 -0.09 16.90 8.98
CA ASP A 237 0.50 18.24 8.98
C ASP A 237 -0.58 19.30 8.79
N THR A 238 -0.37 20.51 9.32
CA THR A 238 -1.27 21.66 9.08
C THR A 238 -1.35 22.06 7.61
N ASN A 239 -0.29 21.79 6.85
CA ASN A 239 -0.17 22.18 5.44
C ASN A 239 -0.54 21.02 4.50
N VAL A 240 -1.18 19.96 5.00
CA VAL A 240 -1.66 18.88 4.13
C VAL A 240 -2.74 19.43 3.21
N ASN A 241 -2.62 19.16 1.91
CA ASN A 241 -3.62 19.58 0.95
C ASN A 241 -4.97 18.89 1.25
N PRO A 242 -6.10 19.62 1.30
CA PRO A 242 -7.42 19.02 1.42
C PRO A 242 -7.73 18.05 0.27
N GLY A 243 -8.56 17.04 0.55
CA GLY A 243 -9.00 16.03 -0.41
C GLY A 243 -8.92 14.60 0.13
N ILE A 244 -9.15 13.64 -0.78
CA ILE A 244 -9.11 12.20 -0.46
C ILE A 244 -7.68 11.67 -0.58
N HIS A 245 -7.10 11.26 0.54
CA HIS A 245 -5.77 10.66 0.63
C HIS A 245 -5.84 9.15 0.72
N LYS A 246 -5.02 8.46 -0.08
CA LYS A 246 -4.95 7.00 -0.13
C LYS A 246 -3.73 6.51 0.63
N ILE A 247 -3.96 5.73 1.68
CA ILE A 247 -2.91 5.21 2.56
C ILE A 247 -2.73 3.71 2.29
N PRO A 248 -1.62 3.28 1.65
CA PRO A 248 -1.34 1.86 1.42
C PRO A 248 -1.11 1.11 2.74
N ILE A 249 -1.80 -0.01 2.90
CA ILE A 249 -1.65 -0.94 4.01
C ILE A 249 -1.09 -2.25 3.48
N GLU A 250 0.00 -2.72 4.07
CA GLU A 250 0.56 -4.03 3.83
C GLU A 250 0.03 -5.02 4.86
N ILE A 251 -0.42 -6.18 4.39
CA ILE A 251 -0.89 -7.28 5.23
C ILE A 251 -0.01 -8.48 4.92
N LEU A 252 0.84 -8.84 5.87
CA LEU A 252 1.68 -10.03 5.82
C LEU A 252 1.02 -11.13 6.65
N TYR A 253 0.97 -12.36 6.13
CA TYR A 253 0.39 -13.49 6.85
C TYR A 253 1.01 -14.81 6.38
N THR A 254 0.99 -15.82 7.24
CA THR A 254 1.44 -17.17 6.90
C THR A 254 0.26 -18.09 6.60
N THR A 255 0.47 -18.97 5.63
CA THR A 255 -0.46 -20.08 5.36
C THR A 255 0.23 -21.41 5.60
N PRO A 256 -0.52 -22.48 5.94
CA PRO A 256 0.07 -23.81 6.14
C PRO A 256 0.85 -24.32 4.93
N ASP A 257 0.47 -23.90 3.71
CA ASP A 257 0.95 -24.51 2.46
C ASP A 257 2.00 -23.68 1.72
N LYS A 258 2.09 -22.36 1.95
CA LYS A 258 2.88 -21.44 1.10
C LYS A 258 3.84 -20.50 1.84
N GLY A 259 4.03 -20.68 3.15
CA GLY A 259 4.89 -19.79 3.94
C GLY A 259 4.28 -18.38 4.09
N GLU A 260 5.14 -17.36 4.22
CA GLU A 260 4.73 -15.96 4.34
C GLU A 260 4.26 -15.37 3.00
N ILE A 261 3.09 -14.73 3.01
CA ILE A 261 2.43 -14.11 1.87
C ILE A 261 2.13 -12.66 2.23
N GLY A 262 2.42 -11.74 1.32
CA GLY A 262 2.04 -10.33 1.44
C GLY A 262 0.94 -9.93 0.47
N THR A 263 -0.03 -9.17 0.96
CA THR A 263 -1.00 -8.44 0.13
C THR A 263 -0.99 -6.96 0.50
N SER A 264 -1.50 -6.11 -0.39
CA SER A 264 -1.61 -4.68 -0.15
C SER A 264 -3.04 -4.23 -0.36
N GLU A 265 -3.54 -3.45 0.58
CA GLU A 265 -4.85 -2.79 0.56
C GLU A 265 -4.66 -1.28 0.70
N THR A 266 -5.74 -0.50 0.64
CA THR A 266 -5.68 0.96 0.72
C THR A 266 -6.77 1.50 1.62
N LEU A 267 -6.40 2.32 2.60
CA LEU A 267 -7.33 3.15 3.36
C LEU A 267 -7.55 4.47 2.62
N SER A 268 -8.73 5.05 2.80
CA SER A 268 -9.06 6.36 2.22
C SER A 268 -9.41 7.34 3.34
N LEU A 269 -8.71 8.45 3.41
CA LEU A 269 -8.91 9.50 4.40
C LEU A 269 -9.45 10.74 3.71
N ASP A 270 -10.61 11.25 4.16
CA ASP A 270 -11.18 12.51 3.67
C ASP A 270 -10.68 13.65 4.56
N ILE A 271 -9.75 14.46 4.03
CA ILE A 271 -9.20 15.61 4.74
C ILE A 271 -9.87 16.87 4.20
N ARG A 272 -10.40 17.70 5.10
CA ARG A 272 -11.11 18.94 4.77
C ARG A 272 -10.52 20.10 5.52
N GLY A 273 -10.07 21.11 4.77
CA GLY A 273 -9.53 22.33 5.35
C GLY A 273 -10.63 23.18 5.98
N GLU A 274 -10.29 23.95 6.99
CA GLU A 274 -11.17 24.97 7.59
C GLU A 274 -10.61 26.34 7.25
N ALA A 275 -11.46 27.25 6.79
CA ALA A 275 -11.05 28.62 6.49
C ALA A 275 -11.18 29.49 7.74
N ASP A 276 -10.19 30.37 7.96
CA ASP A 276 -10.24 31.35 9.05
C ASP A 276 -9.92 32.73 8.48
N VAL A 277 -10.98 33.45 8.09
CA VAL A 277 -10.86 34.78 7.48
C VAL A 277 -10.85 35.84 8.58
N SER A 278 -9.73 36.56 8.68
CA SER A 278 -9.50 37.62 9.65
C SER A 278 -9.19 38.97 9.01
N LEU A 279 -9.28 40.02 9.82
CA LEU A 279 -8.87 41.37 9.44
C LEU A 279 -7.34 41.49 9.49
N MET A 280 -6.72 41.80 8.35
CA MET A 280 -5.28 42.02 8.24
C MET A 280 -4.91 43.51 8.39
N SER A 281 -5.57 44.39 7.64
CA SER A 281 -5.30 45.84 7.68
C SER A 281 -6.49 46.67 7.23
N ILE A 282 -6.47 47.94 7.60
CA ILE A 282 -7.46 48.95 7.22
C ILE A 282 -6.71 50.17 6.69
N GLU A 283 -7.03 50.59 5.47
CA GLU A 283 -6.44 51.74 4.80
C GLU A 283 -7.53 52.65 4.24
N THR A 284 -7.22 53.94 4.10
CA THR A 284 -8.12 54.92 3.50
C THR A 284 -7.39 55.76 2.48
N ASP A 285 -8.06 56.09 1.38
CA ASP A 285 -7.58 57.03 0.38
C ASP A 285 -8.63 58.13 0.13
N PRO A 286 -8.37 59.39 0.52
CA PRO A 286 -7.16 59.88 1.17
C PRO A 286 -6.98 59.36 2.60
N SER A 287 -5.72 59.30 3.06
CA SER A 287 -5.35 58.84 4.42
C SER A 287 -5.95 59.65 5.57
N ARG A 288 -6.52 60.81 5.26
CA ARG A 288 -7.32 61.63 6.17
C ARG A 288 -8.65 61.92 5.51
N ILE A 289 -9.71 61.39 6.10
CA ILE A 289 -11.06 61.62 5.62
C ILE A 289 -11.49 63.01 6.06
N MET A 290 -11.79 63.87 5.10
CA MET A 290 -12.36 65.19 5.35
C MET A 290 -13.88 65.09 5.35
N LYS A 291 -14.59 66.01 6.01
CA LYS A 291 -16.06 66.02 6.01
C LYS A 291 -16.62 66.27 4.61
N ASN A 292 -17.73 65.63 4.27
CA ASN A 292 -18.45 65.79 3.00
C ASN A 292 -17.57 65.60 1.75
N THR A 293 -16.62 64.66 1.80
CA THR A 293 -15.75 64.31 0.67
C THR A 293 -15.77 62.80 0.39
N PRO A 294 -15.63 62.38 -0.88
CA PRO A 294 -15.47 60.98 -1.20
C PRO A 294 -14.16 60.43 -0.65
N PHE A 295 -14.16 59.16 -0.24
CA PHE A 295 -12.96 58.42 0.14
C PHE A 295 -13.16 56.92 -0.11
N ASP A 296 -12.05 56.23 -0.35
CA ASP A 296 -12.01 54.77 -0.42
C ASP A 296 -11.59 54.23 0.95
N LEU A 297 -12.31 53.24 1.46
CA LEU A 297 -11.95 52.43 2.61
C LEU A 297 -11.58 51.04 2.10
N VAL A 298 -10.32 50.66 2.29
CA VAL A 298 -9.78 49.37 1.86
C VAL A 298 -9.50 48.53 3.10
N ILE A 299 -10.24 47.44 3.24
CA ILE A 299 -10.06 46.48 4.33
C ILE A 299 -9.43 45.21 3.75
N ARG A 300 -8.20 44.88 4.13
CA ARG A 300 -7.57 43.62 3.72
C ARG A 300 -7.97 42.50 4.66
N LEU A 301 -8.45 41.41 4.09
CA LEU A 301 -8.83 40.19 4.79
C LEU A 301 -7.82 39.09 4.45
N ASP A 302 -7.28 38.41 5.46
CA ASP A 302 -6.39 37.26 5.28
C ASP A 302 -7.11 35.96 5.62
N ASN A 303 -6.80 34.86 4.92
CA ASN A 303 -7.24 33.53 5.32
C ASN A 303 -6.06 32.81 5.99
N SER A 304 -6.08 32.75 7.32
CA SER A 304 -5.05 32.06 8.12
C SER A 304 -5.35 30.57 8.33
N GLY A 305 -6.50 30.09 7.83
CA GLY A 305 -6.94 28.70 7.90
C GLY A 305 -6.18 27.76 6.96
N THR A 306 -6.64 26.51 6.92
CA THR A 306 -6.07 25.40 6.14
C THR A 306 -6.92 25.04 4.91
N GLY A 307 -8.12 25.62 4.81
CA GLY A 307 -9.04 25.45 3.67
C GLY A 307 -9.31 26.75 2.92
N ASP A 308 -9.84 26.62 1.71
CA ASP A 308 -10.27 27.77 0.91
C ASP A 308 -11.47 28.46 1.56
N ALA A 309 -11.41 29.79 1.68
CA ALA A 309 -12.59 30.60 1.95
C ALA A 309 -13.28 30.91 0.61
N GLU A 310 -14.48 30.38 0.40
CA GLU A 310 -15.29 30.61 -0.78
C GLU A 310 -16.39 31.65 -0.55
N ALA A 311 -16.83 32.28 -1.64
CA ALA A 311 -17.93 33.24 -1.66
C ALA A 311 -17.80 34.36 -0.60
N VAL A 312 -16.56 34.77 -0.32
CA VAL A 312 -16.24 35.77 0.71
C VAL A 312 -16.92 37.10 0.37
N ARG A 313 -17.70 37.61 1.33
CA ARG A 313 -18.40 38.90 1.29
C ARG A 313 -18.08 39.67 2.55
N ALA A 314 -17.96 40.99 2.40
CA ALA A 314 -17.78 41.89 3.51
C ALA A 314 -18.80 43.04 3.41
N TRP A 315 -19.39 43.44 4.53
CA TRP A 315 -20.23 44.64 4.60
C TRP A 315 -20.00 45.42 5.88
N ILE A 316 -20.29 46.71 5.84
CA ILE A 316 -20.02 47.66 6.93
C ILE A 316 -21.28 48.44 7.32
N THR A 317 -21.38 48.78 8.60
CA THR A 317 -22.56 49.49 9.16
C THR A 317 -22.42 51.02 9.18
N LEU A 318 -21.42 51.58 8.49
CA LEU A 318 -21.19 53.03 8.47
C LEU A 318 -22.42 53.82 7.95
N PRO A 319 -22.76 54.96 8.56
CA PRO A 319 -23.91 55.78 8.18
C PRO A 319 -23.61 56.71 6.99
N PHE A 320 -22.71 56.31 6.11
CA PHE A 320 -22.28 57.07 4.93
C PHE A 320 -22.98 56.60 3.66
N LEU A 321 -23.05 57.48 2.66
CA LEU A 321 -23.54 57.14 1.33
C LEU A 321 -22.43 56.40 0.56
N GLY A 322 -22.80 55.58 -0.42
CA GLY A 322 -21.84 54.79 -1.23
C GLY A 322 -22.04 53.28 -1.11
N ASN A 323 -21.08 52.49 -1.59
CA ASN A 323 -21.14 51.03 -1.51
C ASN A 323 -20.63 50.54 -0.14
N LYS A 324 -21.49 49.78 0.54
CA LYS A 324 -21.22 49.25 1.89
C LYS A 324 -21.07 47.73 1.91
N GLU A 325 -21.07 47.11 0.74
CA GLU A 325 -20.84 45.68 0.54
C GLU A 325 -19.76 45.50 -0.53
N ALA A 326 -18.88 44.52 -0.31
CA ALA A 326 -17.84 44.10 -1.23
C ALA A 326 -17.89 42.57 -1.39
N PHE A 327 -17.81 42.08 -2.64
CA PHE A 327 -17.67 40.66 -2.96
C PHE A 327 -16.22 40.39 -3.36
N ILE A 328 -15.55 39.54 -2.59
CA ILE A 328 -14.13 39.22 -2.74
C ILE A 328 -13.94 37.94 -3.54
N GLY A 329 -14.84 36.96 -3.38
CA GLY A 329 -14.78 35.69 -4.10
C GLY A 329 -14.07 34.60 -3.28
N ARG A 330 -12.91 34.11 -3.74
CA ARG A 330 -12.15 33.06 -3.05
C ARG A 330 -10.87 33.64 -2.44
N ILE A 331 -10.56 33.25 -1.20
CA ILE A 331 -9.28 33.52 -0.56
C ILE A 331 -8.65 32.18 -0.17
N GLU A 332 -7.57 31.80 -0.85
CA GLU A 332 -6.84 30.56 -0.56
C GLU A 332 -6.14 30.62 0.80
N PRO A 333 -5.79 29.47 1.41
CA PRO A 333 -4.98 29.42 2.62
C PRO A 333 -3.71 30.28 2.51
N HIS A 334 -3.43 31.06 3.55
CA HIS A 334 -2.27 31.94 3.67
C HIS A 334 -2.18 33.07 2.63
N ASN A 335 -3.27 33.36 1.93
CA ASN A 335 -3.40 34.51 1.04
C ASN A 335 -4.32 35.58 1.66
N ASP A 336 -4.24 36.79 1.10
CA ASP A 336 -5.06 37.93 1.49
C ASP A 336 -5.78 38.54 0.27
N ALA A 337 -6.87 39.27 0.53
CA ALA A 337 -7.61 39.99 -0.50
C ALA A 337 -8.26 41.28 0.05
N PRO A 338 -8.32 42.36 -0.76
CA PRO A 338 -8.93 43.63 -0.35
C PRO A 338 -10.45 43.67 -0.57
N ALA A 339 -11.19 44.12 0.44
CA ALA A 339 -12.56 44.59 0.37
C ALA A 339 -12.57 46.12 0.24
N VAL A 340 -13.07 46.64 -0.88
CA VAL A 340 -13.04 48.08 -1.19
C VAL A 340 -14.43 48.70 -1.08
N PHE A 341 -14.54 49.75 -0.27
CA PHE A 341 -15.75 50.53 -0.05
C PHE A 341 -15.53 51.98 -0.47
N ILE A 342 -16.31 52.47 -1.43
CA ILE A 342 -16.27 53.85 -1.93
C ILE A 342 -17.42 54.60 -1.26
N LEU A 343 -17.10 55.58 -0.43
CA LEU A 343 -18.03 56.24 0.47
C LEU A 343 -17.91 57.76 0.40
N ASP A 344 -19.04 58.45 0.63
CA ASP A 344 -19.05 59.89 0.88
C ASP A 344 -19.14 60.14 2.38
N SER A 345 -18.12 60.80 2.93
CA SER A 345 -18.06 61.09 4.38
C SER A 345 -19.15 62.06 4.82
N GLY A 346 -19.60 61.92 6.08
CA GLY A 346 -20.54 62.83 6.71
C GLY A 346 -19.87 64.02 7.41
N GLU A 347 -20.52 64.50 8.49
CA GLU A 347 -19.96 65.53 9.36
C GLU A 347 -18.70 65.07 10.09
N SER A 348 -17.87 66.00 10.55
CA SER A 348 -16.67 65.66 11.32
C SER A 348 -17.03 65.01 12.65
N GLY A 349 -16.35 63.91 12.99
CA GLY A 349 -16.62 63.13 14.20
C GLY A 349 -15.98 61.73 14.14
N GLU A 350 -16.19 60.97 15.21
CA GLU A 350 -15.83 59.55 15.28
C GLU A 350 -17.07 58.70 15.03
N TYR A 351 -16.94 57.72 14.15
CA TYR A 351 -18.01 56.84 13.71
C TYR A 351 -17.63 55.41 14.06
N PRO A 352 -18.16 54.84 15.16
CA PRO A 352 -18.05 53.42 15.40
C PRO A 352 -18.86 52.66 14.34
N TYR A 353 -18.31 51.58 13.83
CA TYR A 353 -18.96 50.70 12.86
C TYR A 353 -18.55 49.25 13.07
N THR A 354 -19.31 48.36 12.47
CA THR A 354 -19.03 46.93 12.47
C THR A 354 -18.73 46.50 11.05
N LEU A 355 -17.62 45.79 10.89
CA LEU A 355 -17.32 45.00 9.70
C LEU A 355 -17.92 43.61 9.91
N HIS A 356 -18.76 43.19 8.98
CA HIS A 356 -19.24 41.82 8.88
C HIS A 356 -18.56 41.13 7.72
N VAL A 357 -18.11 39.91 7.93
CA VAL A 357 -17.51 39.06 6.91
C VAL A 357 -18.24 37.74 6.91
N SER A 358 -18.76 37.32 5.76
CA SER A 358 -19.35 35.99 5.58
C SER A 358 -18.57 35.21 4.53
N TYR A 359 -18.31 33.94 4.79
CA TYR A 359 -17.64 33.04 3.86
C TYR A 359 -18.15 31.62 4.02
N LYS A 360 -17.81 30.76 3.06
CA LYS A 360 -18.12 29.33 3.09
C LYS A 360 -16.84 28.52 2.96
N ASP A 361 -16.76 27.40 3.67
CA ASP A 361 -15.72 26.41 3.51
C ASP A 361 -16.32 24.98 3.44
N ASP A 362 -15.46 23.97 3.53
CA ASP A 362 -15.83 22.56 3.53
C ASP A 362 -16.67 22.12 4.74
N TRP A 363 -16.69 22.94 5.79
CA TRP A 363 -17.38 22.71 7.06
C TRP A 363 -18.70 23.49 7.18
N GLY A 364 -18.93 24.49 6.32
CA GLY A 364 -20.21 25.17 6.22
C GLY A 364 -20.07 26.67 5.93
N GLU A 365 -21.11 27.41 6.29
CA GLU A 365 -21.11 28.86 6.22
C GLU A 365 -20.66 29.44 7.57
N HIS A 366 -19.87 30.51 7.50
CA HIS A 366 -19.30 31.20 8.64
C HIS A 366 -19.55 32.70 8.54
N GLU A 367 -19.73 33.34 9.70
CA GLU A 367 -19.85 34.79 9.82
C GLU A 367 -18.93 35.30 10.94
N ARG A 368 -18.21 36.39 10.68
CA ARG A 368 -17.34 37.09 11.62
C ARG A 368 -17.72 38.56 11.67
N THR A 369 -17.56 39.16 12.85
CA THR A 369 -17.84 40.58 13.06
C THR A 369 -16.72 41.24 13.83
N GLU A 370 -16.24 42.39 13.35
CA GLU A 370 -15.21 43.20 13.99
C GLU A 370 -15.73 44.61 14.25
N ASN A 371 -15.50 45.12 15.47
CA ASN A 371 -15.92 46.47 15.86
C ASN A 371 -14.76 47.45 15.66
N LEU A 372 -15.00 48.47 14.84
CA LEU A 372 -14.00 49.40 14.34
C LEU A 372 -14.49 50.85 14.52
N THR A 373 -13.56 51.80 14.41
CA THR A 373 -13.89 53.23 14.49
C THR A 373 -13.24 53.98 13.32
N LEU A 374 -14.00 54.88 12.71
CA LEU A 374 -13.53 55.73 11.62
C LEU A 374 -13.62 57.21 12.04
N THR A 375 -12.59 57.99 11.75
CA THR A 375 -12.55 59.42 12.12
C THR A 375 -12.64 60.31 10.90
N VAL A 376 -13.58 61.25 10.90
CA VAL A 376 -13.76 62.28 9.87
C VAL A 376 -13.34 63.64 10.43
N GLN A 377 -12.48 64.35 9.71
CA GLN A 377 -11.90 65.62 10.12
C GLN A 377 -12.57 66.81 9.41
N SER A 378 -12.66 67.95 10.10
CA SER A 378 -13.03 69.20 9.43
C SER A 378 -11.82 69.73 8.62
N PRO A 379 -12.05 70.41 7.49
CA PRO A 379 -10.99 71.13 6.78
C PRO A 379 -10.29 72.12 7.72
N PRO A 380 -8.98 72.35 7.56
CA PRO A 380 -8.29 73.37 8.32
C PRO A 380 -8.96 74.73 8.13
N ASP A 381 -9.15 75.46 9.23
CA ASP A 381 -9.75 76.79 9.20
C ASP A 381 -8.76 77.80 8.63
N ASN A 382 -8.93 78.10 7.35
CA ASN A 382 -8.08 79.03 6.61
C ASN A 382 -8.52 80.49 6.81
N THR A 383 -9.57 80.74 7.59
CA THR A 383 -10.20 82.07 7.73
C THR A 383 -9.18 83.10 8.20
N SER A 384 -8.33 82.75 9.17
CA SER A 384 -7.26 83.63 9.66
C SER A 384 -6.23 83.98 8.57
N SER A 385 -5.86 83.02 7.73
CA SER A 385 -4.92 83.20 6.62
C SER A 385 -5.52 84.08 5.51
N ILE A 386 -6.80 83.89 5.22
CA ILE A 386 -7.54 84.70 4.25
C ILE A 386 -7.70 86.13 4.75
N ILE A 387 -8.06 86.33 6.03
CA ILE A 387 -8.15 87.64 6.67
C ILE A 387 -6.81 88.37 6.62
N LEU A 388 -5.71 87.68 6.95
CA LEU A 388 -4.37 88.25 6.88
C LEU A 388 -3.98 88.65 5.45
N GLY A 389 -4.30 87.81 4.46
CA GLY A 389 -4.07 88.11 3.04
C GLY A 389 -4.85 89.35 2.57
N ILE A 390 -6.13 89.47 2.97
CA ILE A 390 -6.96 90.65 2.69
C ILE A 390 -6.38 91.90 3.37
N LEU A 391 -5.95 91.80 4.63
CA LEU A 391 -5.30 92.91 5.35
C LEU A 391 -4.00 93.37 4.69
N LEU A 392 -3.18 92.43 4.19
CA LEU A 392 -1.96 92.76 3.46
C LEU A 392 -2.26 93.42 2.11
N LEU A 393 -3.30 92.99 1.40
CA LEU A 393 -3.74 93.64 0.15
C LEU A 393 -4.27 95.06 0.41
N ILE A 394 -5.08 95.26 1.44
CA ILE A 394 -5.59 96.58 1.83
C ILE A 394 -4.45 97.48 2.29
N GLY A 395 -3.54 96.96 3.12
CA GLY A 395 -2.35 97.69 3.58
C GLY A 395 -1.41 98.06 2.43
N GLY A 396 -1.19 97.15 1.49
CA GLY A 396 -0.41 97.39 0.27
C GLY A 396 -1.06 98.44 -0.64
N PHE A 397 -2.38 98.39 -0.82
CA PHE A 397 -3.14 99.37 -1.60
C PHE A 397 -3.12 100.76 -0.96
N LEU A 398 -3.29 100.85 0.36
CA LEU A 398 -3.18 102.11 1.11
C LEU A 398 -1.75 102.67 1.06
N GLY A 399 -0.74 101.80 1.21
CA GLY A 399 0.67 102.17 1.06
C GLY A 399 0.99 102.70 -0.33
N TYR A 400 0.52 102.02 -1.38
CA TYR A 400 0.64 102.46 -2.78
C TYR A 400 -0.04 103.82 -3.00
N ARG A 401 -1.29 103.98 -2.54
CA ARG A 401 -2.04 105.25 -2.67
C ARG A 401 -1.36 106.40 -1.91
N MET A 402 -0.76 106.14 -0.75
CA MET A 402 0.00 107.14 0.00
C MET A 402 1.31 107.49 -0.69
N TRP A 403 1.98 106.52 -1.31
CA TRP A 403 3.20 106.74 -2.08
C TRP A 403 2.94 107.58 -3.34
N THR A 404 1.89 107.27 -4.11
CA THR A 404 1.51 108.06 -5.29
C THR A 404 1.07 109.48 -4.92
N ARG A 405 0.43 109.68 -3.75
CA ARG A 405 0.07 111.02 -3.24
C ARG A 405 1.25 111.86 -2.76
N ARG A 406 2.40 111.24 -2.44
CA ARG A 406 3.63 111.96 -2.06
C ARG A 406 4.52 112.32 -3.24
N GLY A 407 4.18 111.87 -4.46
CA GLY A 407 4.93 112.17 -5.69
C GLY A 407 4.53 113.47 -6.40
N ASP A 408 3.46 114.15 -5.95
CA ASP A 408 2.92 115.38 -6.57
C ASP A 408 3.14 116.64 -5.69
N VAL A 409 4.25 116.72 -4.94
CA VAL A 409 4.67 117.94 -4.22
C VAL A 409 6.07 118.36 -4.62
#